data_AF-A0A8T6YJJ5-F1
#
_entry.id   AF-A0A8T6YJJ5-F1
#
_cell.length_a   1.000
_cell.length_b   1.000
_cell.length_c   1.000
_cell.angle_alpha   90.00
_cell.angle_beta   90.00
_cell.angle_gamma   90.00
#
_symmetry.space_group_name_H-M   'P 1'
#
loop_
_entity.id
_entity.type
_entity.pdbx_description
1 polymer ?
#
loop_
_entity_poly.entity_id
_entity_poly.type
_entity_poly.pdbx_seq_one_letter_code
_entity_poly.pdbx_strand_id
1 'polypeptide(L)'
;MGVGVCQDKSHILIGFLRSLGIPARYISGVLVDTPGATHAWAEAYWPNVGWIPLDPTHNRVFDLKHYYVKYGHGRDYNDVAPITGYFESDSPNSIVRLNVIPKIIQK
;
A
#
# COMPACT_ATOMS: atom_id res chain seq x y z
N MET A 1 12.10 -16.48 -0.45
CA MET A 1 12.11 -15.03 -0.71
C MET A 1 11.42 -14.33 0.45
N GLY A 2 12.18 -13.47 1.12
CA GLY A 2 11.83 -12.42 2.10
C GLY A 2 10.58 -12.56 2.97
N VAL A 3 10.79 -12.63 4.30
CA VAL A 3 9.78 -12.19 5.28
C VAL A 3 9.51 -10.69 5.08
N GLY A 4 8.24 -10.31 4.99
CA GLY A 4 7.83 -8.92 4.75
C GLY A 4 6.31 -8.83 4.62
N VAL A 5 5.75 -7.70 5.04
CA VAL A 5 4.30 -7.44 4.97
C VAL A 5 3.90 -7.02 3.55
N CYS A 6 2.59 -6.85 3.32
CA CYS A 6 2.07 -6.46 2.01
C CYS A 6 2.67 -5.15 1.48
N GLN A 7 3.05 -4.23 2.37
CA GLN A 7 3.71 -2.98 2.03
C GLN A 7 5.10 -3.22 1.42
N ASP A 8 5.93 -4.03 2.07
CA ASP A 8 7.29 -4.33 1.62
C ASP A 8 7.28 -4.99 0.23
N LYS A 9 6.42 -6.00 0.07
CA LYS A 9 6.29 -6.73 -1.19
C LYS A 9 5.81 -5.82 -2.32
N SER A 10 4.88 -4.91 -2.02
CA SER A 10 4.38 -3.94 -2.99
C SER A 10 5.46 -2.93 -3.39
N HIS A 11 6.24 -2.41 -2.44
CA HIS A 11 7.35 -1.50 -2.74
C HIS A 11 8.44 -2.15 -3.58
N ILE A 12 8.82 -3.38 -3.25
CA ILE A 12 9.81 -4.14 -4.02
C ILE A 12 9.32 -4.34 -5.46
N LEU A 13 8.07 -4.75 -5.64
CA LEU A 13 7.49 -4.93 -6.97
C LEU A 13 7.45 -3.61 -7.76
N ILE A 14 7.04 -2.50 -7.13
CA ILE A 14 7.03 -1.18 -7.76
C ILE A 14 8.44 -0.75 -8.17
N GLY A 15 9.43 -0.93 -7.29
CA GLY A 15 10.83 -0.63 -7.58
C GLY A 15 11.37 -1.44 -8.76
N PHE A 16 11.07 -2.74 -8.77
CA PHE A 16 11.43 -3.63 -9.87
C PHE A 16 10.80 -3.19 -11.20
N LEU A 17 9.49 -2.95 -11.24
CA LEU A 17 8.80 -2.50 -12.45
C LEU A 17 9.36 -1.17 -12.98
N ARG A 18 9.57 -0.19 -12.08
CA ARG A 18 10.14 1.11 -12.45
C ARG A 18 11.57 0.98 -12.98
N SER A 19 12.37 0.05 -12.45
CA SER A 19 13.72 -0.22 -12.97
C SER A 19 13.72 -0.73 -14.42
N LEU A 20 12.62 -1.35 -14.86
CA LEU A 20 12.39 -1.79 -16.23
C LEU A 20 11.72 -0.72 -17.11
N GLY A 21 11.53 0.51 -16.60
CA GLY A 21 10.84 1.58 -17.31
C GLY A 21 9.31 1.43 -17.34
N ILE A 22 8.73 0.49 -16.58
CA ILE A 22 7.29 0.30 -16.51
C ILE A 22 6.71 1.24 -15.45
N PRO A 23 5.77 2.14 -15.79
CA PRO A 23 5.12 2.99 -14.80
C PRO A 23 4.35 2.12 -13.80
N ALA A 24 4.65 2.28 -12.52
CA ALA A 24 4.00 1.55 -11.43
C ALA A 24 3.62 2.48 -10.28
N ARG A 25 2.51 2.20 -9.61
CA ARG A 25 1.99 2.97 -8.47
C ARG A 25 1.57 2.09 -7.30
N TYR A 26 1.69 2.65 -6.11
CA TYR A 26 1.30 2.01 -4.85
C TYR A 26 -0.18 2.21 -4.58
N ILE A 27 -0.86 1.16 -4.13
CA ILE A 27 -2.28 1.20 -3.79
C ILE A 27 -2.48 0.88 -2.32
N SER A 28 -3.32 1.67 -1.67
CA SER A 28 -3.81 1.44 -0.31
C SER A 28 -5.30 1.07 -0.36
N GLY A 29 -5.71 0.04 0.36
CA GLY A 29 -7.09 -0.45 0.35
C GLY A 29 -7.37 -1.50 1.41
N VAL A 30 -8.41 -2.30 1.20
CA VAL A 30 -8.80 -3.45 2.03
C VAL A 30 -9.16 -4.66 1.19
N LEU A 31 -9.09 -5.82 1.82
CA LEU A 31 -9.62 -7.07 1.30
C LEU A 31 -11.12 -7.19 1.59
N VAL A 32 -11.90 -7.61 0.59
CA VAL A 32 -13.35 -7.84 0.72
C VAL A 32 -13.65 -9.10 1.52
N ASP A 33 -12.84 -10.14 1.33
CA ASP A 33 -13.00 -11.44 2.03
C ASP A 33 -12.61 -11.37 3.51
N THR A 34 -11.88 -10.33 3.92
CA THR A 34 -11.35 -10.15 5.26
C THR A 34 -11.67 -8.75 5.79
N PRO A 35 -12.90 -8.52 6.30
CA PRO A 35 -13.34 -7.21 6.77
C PRO A 35 -12.39 -6.63 7.83
N GLY A 36 -11.95 -5.39 7.62
CA GLY A 36 -11.03 -4.68 8.52
C GLY A 36 -9.54 -4.92 8.25
N ALA A 37 -9.17 -5.85 7.37
CA ALA A 37 -7.78 -6.07 7.00
C ALA A 37 -7.34 -5.06 5.93
N THR A 38 -6.57 -4.05 6.34
CA THR A 38 -5.90 -3.13 5.41
C THR A 38 -4.90 -3.88 4.55
N HIS A 39 -4.87 -3.56 3.27
CA HIS A 39 -3.99 -4.21 2.31
C HIS A 39 -3.32 -3.23 1.37
N ALA A 40 -2.19 -3.66 0.82
CA ALA A 40 -1.39 -2.91 -0.12
C ALA A 40 -1.01 -3.78 -1.31
N TRP A 41 -1.07 -3.20 -2.50
CA TRP A 41 -0.67 -3.85 -3.74
C TRP A 41 -0.10 -2.82 -4.74
N ALA A 42 0.38 -3.29 -5.88
CA ALA A 42 0.92 -2.45 -6.95
C ALA A 42 -0.03 -2.41 -8.15
N GLU A 43 -0.05 -1.30 -8.89
CA GLU A 43 -0.61 -1.25 -10.23
C GLU A 43 0.46 -0.88 -11.23
N ALA A 44 0.56 -1.63 -12.33
CA ALA A 44 1.44 -1.36 -13.46
C ALA A 44 0.64 -0.80 -14.63
N TYR A 45 1.17 0.20 -15.33
CA TYR A 45 0.54 0.72 -16.53
C TYR A 45 0.98 -0.06 -17.76
N TRP A 46 0.00 -0.52 -18.55
CA TRP A 46 0.24 -1.14 -19.83
C TRP A 46 -0.47 -0.38 -20.96
N PRO A 47 0.22 -0.07 -22.08
CA PRO A 47 -0.40 0.62 -23.20
C PRO A 47 -1.66 -0.10 -23.68
N ASN A 48 -2.71 0.66 -23.97
CA ASN A 48 -4.02 0.17 -24.44
C ASN A 48 -4.85 -0.66 -23.44
N VAL A 49 -4.31 -1.00 -22.26
CA VAL A 49 -5.02 -1.72 -21.19
C VAL A 49 -5.26 -0.82 -19.98
N GLY A 50 -4.33 0.09 -19.70
CA GLY A 50 -4.39 0.96 -18.53
C GLY A 50 -3.69 0.36 -17.32
N TRP A 51 -4.22 0.64 -16.13
CA TRP A 51 -3.62 0.21 -14.86
C TRP A 51 -4.04 -1.21 -14.50
N ILE A 52 -3.08 -2.13 -14.50
CA ILE A 52 -3.26 -3.55 -14.17
C ILE A 52 -2.82 -3.78 -12.72
N PRO A 53 -3.70 -4.30 -11.85
CA PRO A 53 -3.35 -4.58 -10.47
C PRO A 53 -2.56 -5.89 -10.32
N LEU A 54 -1.56 -5.84 -9.44
CA LEU A 54 -0.62 -6.90 -9.11
C LEU A 54 -0.50 -7.01 -7.59
N ASP A 55 -0.89 -8.14 -7.01
CA ASP A 55 -0.75 -8.43 -5.58
C ASP A 55 0.35 -9.47 -5.34
N PRO A 56 1.58 -9.04 -5.01
CA PRO A 56 2.68 -9.96 -4.72
C PRO A 56 2.52 -10.70 -3.37
N THR A 57 1.59 -10.27 -2.52
CA THR A 57 1.33 -10.90 -1.21
C THR A 57 0.54 -12.19 -1.38
N HIS A 58 -0.48 -12.15 -2.23
CA HIS A 58 -1.39 -13.28 -2.48
C HIS A 58 -1.15 -13.96 -3.83
N ASN A 59 -0.14 -13.52 -4.59
CA ASN A 59 0.19 -14.02 -5.93
C ASN A 59 -1.01 -13.92 -6.90
N ARG A 60 -1.67 -12.76 -6.94
CA ARG A 60 -2.88 -12.50 -7.75
C ARG A 60 -2.65 -11.39 -8.77
N VAL A 61 -3.29 -11.49 -9.93
CA VAL A 61 -3.22 -10.52 -11.04
C VAL A 61 -4.61 -10.37 -11.69
N PHE A 62 -4.88 -9.21 -12.30
CA PHE A 62 -6.01 -8.89 -13.19
C PHE A 62 -7.43 -8.88 -12.57
N ASP A 63 -7.77 -9.76 -11.63
CA ASP A 63 -9.11 -9.83 -11.03
C ASP A 63 -9.10 -9.42 -9.55
N LEU A 64 -8.82 -8.15 -9.27
CA LEU A 64 -8.90 -7.62 -7.90
C LEU A 64 -10.25 -6.97 -7.59
N LYS A 65 -11.17 -6.79 -8.55
CA LYS A 65 -12.45 -6.08 -8.27
C LYS A 65 -13.35 -6.83 -7.29
N HIS A 66 -13.33 -8.16 -7.30
CA HIS A 66 -14.15 -8.97 -6.40
C HIS A 66 -13.55 -9.11 -5.00
N TYR A 67 -12.24 -8.87 -4.86
CA TYR A 67 -11.50 -9.17 -3.64
C TYR A 67 -10.95 -7.94 -2.94
N TYR A 68 -10.92 -6.77 -3.57
CA TYR A 68 -10.23 -5.59 -3.06
C TYR A 68 -11.05 -4.31 -3.24
N VAL A 69 -11.04 -3.46 -2.22
CA VAL A 69 -11.55 -2.09 -2.28
C VAL A 69 -10.39 -1.12 -2.18
N LYS A 70 -10.25 -0.23 -3.17
CA LYS A 70 -9.20 0.79 -3.23
C LYS A 70 -9.61 2.04 -2.45
N TYR A 71 -8.73 2.52 -1.59
CA TYR A 71 -8.87 3.82 -0.92
C TYR A 71 -8.15 4.92 -1.68
N GLY A 72 -6.96 4.64 -2.19
CA GLY A 72 -6.21 5.60 -3.00
C GLY A 72 -4.97 5.01 -3.62
N HIS A 73 -4.34 5.80 -4.50
CA HIS A 73 -3.07 5.45 -5.13
C HIS A 73 -2.03 6.58 -5.04
N GLY A 74 -0.75 6.21 -5.03
CA GLY A 74 0.37 7.13 -4.90
C GLY A 74 1.68 6.55 -5.45
N ARG A 75 2.79 7.28 -5.32
CA ARG A 75 4.10 6.77 -5.72
C ARG A 75 4.63 5.72 -4.75
N ASP A 76 4.31 5.87 -3.47
CA ASP A 76 4.66 4.98 -2.37
C ASP A 76 3.62 5.10 -1.23
N TYR A 77 3.90 4.48 -0.08
CA TYR A 77 3.01 4.48 1.08
C TYR A 77 2.71 5.87 1.63
N ASN A 78 3.68 6.79 1.65
CA ASN A 78 3.51 8.11 2.27
C ASN A 78 2.46 8.97 1.54
N ASP A 79 2.31 8.77 0.23
CA ASP A 79 1.33 9.47 -0.59
C ASP A 79 -0.12 9.03 -0.27
N VAL A 80 -0.33 7.85 0.33
CA VAL A 80 -1.66 7.24 0.56
C VAL A 80 -1.80 6.50 1.88
N ALA A 81 -1.01 6.88 2.89
CA ALA A 81 -1.10 6.31 4.22
C ALA A 81 -2.47 6.71 4.85
N PRO A 82 -3.34 5.74 5.20
CA PRO A 82 -4.67 6.06 5.76
C PRO A 82 -4.57 6.63 7.18
N ILE A 83 -3.53 6.22 7.90
CA ILE A 83 -3.21 6.68 9.25
C ILE A 83 -1.71 6.94 9.30
N THR A 84 -1.33 8.06 9.89
CA THR A 84 0.06 8.37 10.22
C THR A 84 0.16 8.71 11.70
N GLY A 85 1.36 8.73 12.26
CA GLY A 85 1.53 9.07 13.66
C GLY A 85 2.99 9.16 14.07
N TYR A 86 3.21 9.61 15.29
CA TYR A 86 4.53 9.68 15.89
C TYR A 86 4.45 9.42 17.39
N PHE A 87 5.57 8.96 17.93
CA PHE A 87 5.76 8.76 19.36
C PHE A 87 6.47 9.97 19.95
N GLU A 88 5.97 10.45 21.07
CA GLU A 88 6.58 11.53 21.83
C GLU A 88 6.86 11.05 23.26
N SER A 89 8.07 11.32 23.75
CA SER A 89 8.52 10.90 25.08
C SER A 89 9.42 11.96 25.67
N ASP A 90 9.12 12.35 26.90
CA ASP A 90 9.88 13.38 27.63
C ASP A 90 11.22 12.88 28.19
N SER A 91 11.42 11.57 28.35
CA SER A 91 12.68 10.99 28.86
C SER A 91 12.80 9.49 28.56
N PRO A 92 13.99 8.88 28.62
CA PRO A 92 14.23 7.48 28.23
C PRO A 92 13.44 6.38 28.96
N ASN A 93 12.60 6.71 29.94
CA ASN A 93 11.70 5.77 30.64
C ASN A 93 10.32 6.39 30.96
N SER A 94 9.91 7.44 30.25
CA SER A 94 8.59 8.05 30.48
C SER A 94 7.47 7.38 29.68
N ILE A 95 6.24 7.66 30.08
CA ILE A 95 5.05 7.30 29.32
C ILE A 95 5.18 7.87 27.91
N VAL A 96 5.11 6.99 26.91
CA VAL A 96 5.15 7.39 25.51
C VAL A 96 3.75 7.78 25.08
N ARG A 97 3.59 9.00 24.56
CA ARG A 97 2.34 9.44 23.93
C ARG A 97 2.36 9.01 22.47
N LEU A 98 1.34 8.27 22.06
CA LEU A 98 1.09 7.94 20.65
C LEU A 98 0.14 8.97 20.07
N ASN A 99 0.64 9.80 19.16
CA ASN A 99 -0.18 10.74 18.40
C ASN A 99 -0.61 10.08 17.09
N VAL A 100 -1.92 9.90 16.91
CA VAL A 100 -2.51 9.30 15.70
C VAL A 100 -3.18 10.38 14.87
N ILE A 101 -2.79 10.48 13.60
CA ILE A 101 -3.29 11.45 12.63
C ILE A 101 -3.97 10.68 11.50
N PRO A 102 -5.31 10.54 11.52
CA PRO A 102 -6.04 9.96 10.41
C PRO A 102 -5.98 10.88 9.18
N LYS A 103 -5.76 10.32 8.00
CA LYS A 103 -5.79 11.06 6.74
C LYS A 103 -7.03 10.66 5.94
N ILE A 104 -7.82 11.65 5.54
CA ILE A 104 -8.85 11.44 4.53
C ILE A 104 -8.15 11.31 3.18
N ILE A 105 -8.12 10.10 2.64
CA ILE A 105 -7.61 9.85 1.29
C ILE A 105 -8.70 10.25 0.31
N GLN A 106 -8.75 11.53 -0.08
CA GLN A 106 -9.58 12.03 -1.18
C GLN A 106 -8.70 12.20 -2.43
N LYS A 107 -8.91 11.36 -3.45
CA LYS A 107 -8.50 11.61 -4.83
C LYS A 107 -9.50 11.00 -5.79
#